data_AF-A0A520CFY3-F1
#
_entry.id   AF-A0A520CFY3-F1
#
_cell.length_a   1.000
_cell.length_b   1.000
_cell.length_c   1.000
_cell.angle_alpha   90.00
_cell.angle_beta   90.00
_cell.angle_gamma   90.00
#
_symmetry.space_group_name_H-M   'P 1'
#
loop_
_entity.id
_entity.type
_entity.pdbx_description
1 polymer ?
#
loop_
_entity_poly.entity_id
_entity_poly.type
_entity_poly.pdbx_seq_one_letter_code
_entity_poly.pdbx_strand_id
1 'polypeptide(L)' 'MINSSQKKINVVFAATFIDFFSKRKASAYTYLQNWENEEYISLQLLKSAYNKHYDSSVVKQTQITE' A
#
# COMPACT_ATOMS: atom_id res chain seq x y z
N MET A 1 -7.44 36.34 -0.13
CA MET A 1 -6.69 35.09 -0.37
C MET A 1 -7.47 34.25 -1.35
N ILE A 2 -7.07 34.33 -2.61
CA ILE A 2 -7.49 33.46 -3.70
C ILE A 2 -6.45 32.33 -3.73
N ASN A 3 -6.88 31.07 -3.84
CA ASN A 3 -6.06 29.85 -3.94
C ASN A 3 -5.54 29.20 -2.65
N SER A 4 -6.36 28.32 -2.08
CA SER A 4 -5.94 26.93 -1.89
C SER A 4 -7.20 26.07 -1.76
N SER A 5 -7.68 25.61 -2.92
CA SER A 5 -8.52 24.42 -2.97
C SER A 5 -7.81 23.37 -2.13
N GLN A 6 -8.27 23.11 -0.90
CA GLN A 6 -7.84 22.01 -0.05
C GLN A 6 -8.24 20.73 -0.78
N LYS A 7 -7.49 20.35 -1.82
CA LYS A 7 -7.63 19.06 -2.48
C LYS A 7 -7.29 18.06 -1.40
N LYS A 8 -8.31 17.48 -0.76
CA LYS A 8 -8.17 16.30 0.08
C LYS A 8 -7.72 15.18 -0.86
N ILE A 9 -6.41 15.05 -1.02
CA ILE A 9 -5.82 13.95 -1.78
C ILE A 9 -6.06 12.71 -0.93
N ASN A 10 -6.81 11.76 -1.48
CA ASN A 10 -6.97 10.45 -0.88
C ASN A 10 -5.94 9.52 -1.53
N VAL A 11 -5.08 8.93 -0.71
CA VAL A 11 -4.00 8.04 -1.17
C VAL A 11 -4.34 6.63 -0.72
N VAL A 12 -4.40 5.71 -1.68
CA VAL A 12 -4.54 4.27 -1.42
C VAL A 12 -3.27 3.59 -1.90
N PHE A 13 -2.56 2.95 -0.98
CA PHE A 13 -1.44 2.09 -1.33
C PHE A 13 -1.95 0.71 -1.71
N ALA A 14 -1.35 0.13 -2.75
CA ALA A 14 -1.67 -1.21 -3.23
C ALA A 14 -0.36 -1.99 -3.42
N ALA A 15 -0.25 -3.14 -2.75
CA ALA A 15 0.85 -4.08 -2.93
C ALA A 15 0.27 -5.40 -3.45
N THR A 16 0.63 -5.79 -4.67
CA THR A 16 0.14 -7.01 -5.31
C THR A 16 1.24 -8.06 -5.37
N PHE A 17 1.00 -9.22 -4.77
CA PHE A 17 1.90 -10.37 -4.81
C PHE A 17 1.28 -11.48 -5.63
N ILE A 18 2.10 -12.08 -6.49
CA ILE A 18 1.70 -13.20 -7.33
C ILE A 18 2.35 -14.45 -6.74
N ASP A 19 1.49 -15.37 -6.29
CA ASP A 19 1.90 -16.71 -5.92
C ASP A 19 1.82 -17.60 -7.17
N PHE A 20 2.99 -18.00 -7.68
CA PHE A 20 3.11 -19.01 -8.73
C PHE A 20 4.09 -20.12 -8.30
N PHE A 21 3.60 -21.08 -7.53
CA PHE A 21 4.26 -22.37 -7.39
C PHE A 21 3.88 -23.26 -8.57
N SER A 22 4.86 -23.82 -9.29
CA SER A 22 4.68 -24.48 -10.61
C SER A 22 3.51 -25.45 -10.75
N LYS A 23 3.13 -26.15 -9.67
CA LYS A 23 2.03 -27.13 -9.65
C LYS A 23 0.70 -26.60 -9.12
N ARG A 24 0.67 -25.37 -8.60
CA ARG A 24 -0.53 -24.70 -8.06
C ARG A 24 -1.04 -23.66 -9.05
N LYS A 25 -2.37 -23.47 -9.06
CA LYS A 25 -3.00 -22.37 -9.81
C LYS A 25 -2.43 -21.03 -9.35
N ALA A 26 -1.99 -20.22 -10.31
CA ALA A 26 -1.54 -18.86 -10.06
C ALA A 26 -2.59 -18.09 -9.25
N SER A 27 -2.15 -17.45 -8.17
CA SER A 27 -3.01 -16.62 -7.33
C SER A 27 -2.38 -15.24 -7.21
N ALA A 28 -3.19 -14.19 -7.20
CA ALA A 28 -2.73 -12.82 -6.98
C ALA A 28 -3.46 -12.25 -5.77
N TYR A 29 -2.70 -11.66 -4.86
CA TYR A 29 -3.20 -11.06 -3.64
C TYR A 29 -2.83 -9.58 -3.63
N THR A 30 -3.83 -8.71 -3.51
CA THR A 30 -3.63 -7.26 -3.42
C THR A 30 -3.98 -6.79 -2.02
N TYR A 31 -3.00 -6.21 -1.35
CA TYR A 31 -3.16 -5.60 -0.03
C TYR A 31 -3.33 -4.09 -0.21
N LEU A 32 -4.47 -3.59 0.24
CA LEU A 32 -4.83 -2.17 0.15
C LEU A 32 -4.71 -1.50 1.51
N GLN A 33 -4.20 -0.28 1.54
CA GLN A 33 -4.19 0.57 2.71
C GLN A 33 -4.59 1.99 2.33
N ASN A 34 -5.63 2.51 2.98
CA ASN A 34 -5.91 3.95 2.95
C ASN A 34 -4.86 4.65 3.81
N TRP A 35 -4.17 5.62 3.23
CA TRP A 35 -3.22 6.45 3.96
C TRP A 35 -3.91 7.76 4.35
N GLU A 36 -4.02 8.00 5.66
CA GLU A 36 -4.64 9.21 6.19
C GLU A 36 -3.75 10.43 5.94
N ASN A 37 -4.36 11.50 5.47
CA ASN A 37 -3.69 12.68 4.95
C ASN A 37 -3.06 13.48 6.10
N GLU A 38 -1.73 13.60 6.10
CA GLU A 38 -1.03 14.60 6.93
C GLU A 38 -1.11 15.98 6.26
N GLU A 39 -1.14 17.05 7.05
CA GLU A 39 -1.28 18.44 6.57
C GLU A 39 -0.20 18.83 5.53
N TYR A 40 0.94 18.11 5.52
CA TYR A 40 2.00 18.22 4.53
C TYR A 40 2.38 16.86 3.94
N ILE A 41 2.11 16.67 2.63
CA ILE A 41 2.55 15.47 1.89
C ILE A 41 3.85 15.77 1.14
N SER A 42 4.92 15.04 1.46
CA SER A 42 6.15 15.01 0.66
C SER A 42 6.32 13.65 -0.04
N LEU A 43 7.06 13.61 -1.15
CA LEU A 43 7.38 12.35 -1.82
C LEU A 43 8.18 11.39 -0.93
N GLN A 44 9.03 11.93 -0.04
CA GLN A 44 9.79 11.14 0.92
C GLN A 44 8.88 10.50 1.97
N LEU A 45 7.89 11.24 2.46
CA LEU A 45 6.87 10.73 3.38
C LEU A 45 6.04 9.62 2.73
N LEU A 46 5.57 9.84 1.49
CA LEU A 46 4.83 8.83 0.72
C LEU A 46 5.65 7.56 0.52
N LYS A 47 6.93 7.68 0.18
CA LYS A 47 7.84 6.54 0.04
C LYS A 47 7.98 5.76 1.34
N SER A 48 8.20 6.46 2.46
CA SER A 48 8.34 5.84 3.78
C SER A 48 7.05 5.12 4.20
N ALA A 49 5.90 5.77 4.02
CA ALA A 49 4.58 5.20 4.33
C ALA A 49 4.27 3.98 3.45
N TYR A 50 4.55 4.06 2.14
CA TYR A 50 4.39 2.94 1.23
C TYR A 50 5.30 1.77 1.58
N ASN A 51 6.58 2.02 1.93
CA ASN A 51 7.50 0.95 2.33
C ASN A 51 6.98 0.20 3.56
N LYS A 52 6.46 0.93 4.56
CA LYS A 52 5.82 0.32 5.74
C LYS A 52 4.61 -0.54 5.36
N HIS A 53 3.76 -0.06 4.44
CA HIS A 53 2.64 -0.85 3.88
C HIS A 53 3.13 -2.13 3.20
N TYR A 54 4.13 -1.99 2.32
CA TYR A 54 4.71 -3.10 1.57
C TYR A 54 5.28 -4.18 2.50
N ASP A 55 6.13 -3.80 3.46
CA ASP A 55 6.74 -4.73 4.42
C ASP A 55 5.68 -5.49 5.21
N SER A 56 4.63 -4.79 5.67
CA SER A 56 3.51 -5.43 6.37
C SER A 56 2.72 -6.40 5.47
N SER A 57 2.61 -6.08 4.18
CA SER A 57 1.87 -6.89 3.21
C SER A 57 2.65 -8.16 2.85
N VAL A 58 3.98 -8.08 2.76
CA VAL A 58 4.85 -9.26 2.62
C VAL A 58 4.67 -10.20 3.81
N VAL A 59 4.75 -9.67 5.04
CA VAL A 59 4.57 -10.48 6.25
C VAL A 59 3.22 -11.21 6.22
N LYS A 60 2.13 -10.49 5.93
CA LYS A 60 0.78 -11.09 5.79
C LYS A 60 0.71 -12.18 4.73
N GLN A 61 1.36 -12.00 3.58
CA GLN A 61 1.37 -12.99 2.50
C GLN A 61 2.14 -14.27 2.89
N THR A 62 3.20 -14.11 3.69
CA THR A 62 4.08 -15.21 4.12
C THR A 62 3.66 -15.88 5.43
N GLN A 63 2.66 -15.34 6.13
CA GLN A 63 2.15 -15.94 7.35
C GLN A 63 1.54 -17.31 7.04
N ILE A 64 2.10 -18.35 7.65
CA ILE A 64 1.50 -19.68 7.66
C ILE A 64 0.24 -19.57 8.51
N THR A 65 -0.92 -19.67 7.86
CA THR A 65 -2.21 -19.75 8.57
C THR A 65 -2.42 -21.23 8.91
N GLU A 66 -2.43 -21.57 10.21
CA GLU A 66 -2.76 -22.93 10.70
C GLU A 66 -4.25 -23.27 10.51
#